data_AF-A0A8H8SJK6-F1
#
_entry.id   AF-A0A8H8SJK6-F1
#
_cell.length_a   1.000
_cell.length_b   1.000
_cell.length_c   1.000
_cell.angle_alpha   90.00
_cell.angle_beta   90.00
_cell.angle_gamma   90.00
#
_symmetry.space_group_name_H-M   'P 1'
#
loop_
_entity.id
_entity.type
_entity.pdbx_description
1 polymer ?
#
loop_
_entity_poly.entity_id
_entity_poly.type
_entity_poly.pdbx_seq_one_letter_code
_entity_poly.pdbx_strand_id
1 'polypeptide(L)'
;MRTKEHELQDLLQFFVAAPNESLPADLDPSVELGRKSLLAAAGGVKVKVPPVVVFRVRVPARAVDRLNDWHYRYSKRAKNLLASMHLEPQPFIVEVDLRHDADIVKALLMRLTGHGTFPNVVVQGKTLGGSDDLAHLHENGELVKILGDAGVNINVG
;
A
#
# COMPACT_ATOMS: atom_id res chain seq x y z
N MET A 1 21.35 -10.70 -7.48
CA MET A 1 21.21 -9.42 -6.76
C MET A 1 19.72 -9.15 -6.58
N ARG A 2 19.25 -8.86 -5.37
CA ARG A 2 17.83 -8.54 -5.15
C ARG A 2 17.56 -7.09 -5.55
N THR A 3 16.39 -6.85 -6.14
CA THR A 3 15.95 -5.49 -6.54
C THR A 3 14.98 -4.94 -5.50
N LYS A 4 14.74 -3.61 -5.53
CA LYS A 4 13.72 -2.97 -4.69
C LYS A 4 12.33 -3.59 -4.87
N GLU A 5 11.99 -4.07 -6.07
CA GLU A 5 10.73 -4.78 -6.32
C GLU A 5 10.66 -6.12 -5.57
N HIS A 6 11.76 -6.87 -5.51
CA HIS A 6 11.82 -8.11 -4.72
C HIS A 6 11.71 -7.83 -3.22
N GLU A 7 12.23 -6.71 -2.74
CA GLU A 7 12.07 -6.28 -1.35
C GLU A 7 10.65 -5.80 -1.05
N LEU A 8 10.06 -5.02 -1.95
CA LEU A 8 8.67 -4.57 -1.84
C LEU A 8 7.72 -5.77 -1.79
N GLN A 9 7.92 -6.79 -2.62
CA GLN A 9 7.13 -8.02 -2.59
C GLN A 9 7.21 -8.74 -1.23
N ASP A 10 8.39 -8.81 -0.61
CA ASP A 10 8.52 -9.41 0.73
C ASP A 10 7.87 -8.53 1.82
N LEU A 11 7.91 -7.21 1.67
CA LEU A 11 7.22 -6.29 2.56
C LEU A 11 5.69 -6.42 2.44
N LEU A 12 5.15 -6.51 1.22
CA LEU A 12 3.73 -6.77 0.99
C LEU A 12 3.31 -8.12 1.57
N GLN A 13 4.14 -9.15 1.37
CA GLN A 13 3.93 -10.48 1.94
C GLN A 13 3.77 -10.43 3.46
N PHE A 14 4.61 -9.66 4.16
CA PHE A 14 4.52 -9.45 5.60
C PHE A 14 3.19 -8.81 6.00
N PHE A 15 2.81 -7.69 5.39
CA PHE A 15 1.57 -6.99 5.76
C PHE A 15 0.31 -7.81 5.54
N VAL A 16 0.28 -8.63 4.48
CA VAL A 16 -0.87 -9.50 4.19
C VAL A 16 -0.87 -10.73 5.11
N ALA A 17 0.30 -11.30 5.42
CA ALA A 17 0.41 -12.47 6.30
C ALA A 17 0.13 -12.13 7.77
N ALA A 18 0.54 -10.95 8.21
CA ALA A 18 0.53 -10.53 9.61
C ALA A 18 0.06 -9.07 9.77
N PRO A 19 -1.22 -8.76 9.43
CA PRO A 19 -1.72 -7.38 9.38
C PRO A 19 -1.62 -6.60 10.70
N ASN A 20 -1.67 -7.31 11.82
CA ASN A 20 -1.65 -6.73 13.16
C ASN A 20 -0.26 -6.75 13.81
N GLU A 21 0.73 -7.41 13.19
CA GLU A 21 2.08 -7.47 13.73
C GLU A 21 2.90 -6.26 13.29
N SER A 22 3.83 -5.84 14.16
CA SER A 22 4.84 -4.83 13.83
C SER A 22 6.04 -5.45 13.13
N LEU A 23 6.69 -4.66 12.28
CA LEU A 23 7.99 -5.00 11.71
C LEU A 23 9.01 -5.25 12.83
N PRO A 24 10.05 -6.06 12.57
CA PRO A 24 11.12 -6.30 13.53
C PRO A 24 11.69 -4.98 14.08
N ALA A 25 11.84 -4.87 15.39
CA ALA A 25 12.25 -3.63 16.06
C ALA A 25 13.70 -3.22 15.71
N ASP A 26 14.52 -4.17 15.29
CA ASP A 26 15.91 -4.00 14.84
C ASP A 26 16.03 -3.77 13.33
N LEU A 27 14.91 -3.64 12.61
CA LEU A 27 14.91 -3.43 11.17
C LEU A 27 15.48 -2.04 10.83
N ASP A 28 16.58 -2.01 10.08
CA ASP A 28 17.13 -0.80 9.48
C ASP A 28 16.51 -0.58 8.09
N PRO A 29 15.69 0.49 7.90
CA PRO A 29 15.03 0.74 6.63
C PRO A 29 15.97 1.26 5.53
N SER A 30 17.24 1.54 5.84
CA SER A 30 18.23 2.03 4.87
C SER A 30 18.97 0.93 4.10
N VAL A 31 18.91 -0.31 4.60
CA VAL A 31 19.59 -1.48 4.02
C VAL A 31 18.61 -2.47 3.37
N GLU A 32 19.13 -3.48 2.69
CA GLU A 32 18.31 -4.52 2.05
C GLU A 32 17.49 -5.31 3.11
N LEU A 33 16.19 -5.47 2.86
CA LEU A 33 15.29 -6.21 3.74
C LEU A 33 15.62 -7.71 3.78
N GLY A 34 15.89 -8.22 4.98
CA GLY A 34 16.09 -9.64 5.22
C GLY A 34 14.80 -10.44 5.06
N ARG A 35 14.61 -11.11 3.92
CA ARG A 35 13.44 -11.97 3.63
C ARG A 35 13.11 -12.96 4.75
N LYS A 36 14.14 -13.61 5.31
CA LYS A 36 13.99 -14.58 6.41
C LYS A 36 13.48 -13.92 7.68
N SER A 37 13.94 -12.70 7.99
CA SER A 37 13.49 -11.93 9.15
C SER A 37 12.02 -11.54 9.00
N LEU A 38 11.62 -10.98 7.86
CA LEU A 38 10.21 -10.65 7.58
C LEU A 38 9.31 -11.89 7.61
N LEU A 39 9.76 -13.00 7.02
CA LEU A 39 9.00 -14.24 7.05
C LEU A 39 8.85 -14.79 8.47
N ALA A 40 9.91 -14.74 9.29
CA ALA A 40 9.85 -15.15 10.69
C ALA A 40 8.91 -14.25 11.51
N ALA A 41 8.99 -12.93 11.32
CA ALA A 41 8.10 -11.94 11.95
C ALA A 41 6.63 -12.14 11.56
N ALA A 42 6.37 -12.62 10.33
CA ALA A 42 5.04 -13.00 9.87
C ALA A 42 4.61 -14.43 10.30
N GLY A 43 5.28 -15.04 11.28
CA GLY A 43 4.96 -16.40 11.76
C GLY A 43 5.32 -17.53 10.81
N GLY A 44 6.20 -17.29 9.83
CA GLY A 44 6.64 -18.28 8.85
C GLY A 44 5.67 -18.53 7.71
N VAL A 45 4.55 -17.81 7.65
CA VAL A 45 3.47 -18.07 6.70
C VAL A 45 3.68 -17.27 5.41
N LYS A 46 3.59 -17.96 4.27
CA LYS A 46 3.46 -17.32 2.96
C LYS A 46 2.01 -17.33 2.53
N VAL A 47 1.47 -16.16 2.26
CA VAL A 47 0.10 -15.96 1.76
C VAL A 47 0.12 -15.30 0.38
N LYS A 48 -0.93 -15.54 -0.42
CA LYS A 48 -1.09 -14.85 -1.70
C LYS A 48 -1.38 -13.36 -1.44
N VAL A 49 -0.48 -12.50 -1.90
CA VAL A 49 -0.67 -11.05 -1.84
C VAL A 49 -1.77 -10.64 -2.82
N PRO A 50 -2.81 -9.90 -2.39
CA PRO A 50 -3.81 -9.33 -3.28
C PRO A 50 -3.17 -8.42 -4.34
N PRO A 51 -3.73 -8.36 -5.55
CA PRO A 51 -3.16 -7.60 -6.65
C PRO A 51 -3.03 -6.11 -6.33
N VAL A 52 -3.93 -5.56 -5.50
CA VAL A 52 -3.91 -4.16 -5.07
C VAL A 52 -3.69 -4.07 -3.57
N VAL A 53 -2.64 -3.36 -3.16
CA VAL A 53 -2.35 -3.03 -1.76
C VAL A 53 -2.27 -1.51 -1.63
N VAL A 54 -2.97 -0.96 -0.65
CA VAL A 54 -3.05 0.49 -0.40
C VAL A 54 -2.55 0.79 1.00
N PHE A 55 -1.44 1.51 1.08
CA PHE A 55 -0.98 2.15 2.31
C PHE A 55 -1.65 3.51 2.43
N ARG A 56 -2.33 3.77 3.55
CA ARG A 56 -2.98 5.07 3.77
C ARG A 56 -2.93 5.46 5.23
N VAL A 57 -3.31 6.71 5.50
CA VAL A 57 -3.69 7.16 6.83
C VAL A 57 -5.21 7.05 6.98
N ARG A 58 -5.68 6.64 8.16
CA ARG A 58 -7.11 6.45 8.45
C ARG A 58 -7.86 7.76 8.28
N VAL A 59 -8.99 7.69 7.59
CA VAL A 59 -10.00 8.75 7.49
C VAL A 59 -11.02 8.52 8.61
N PRO A 60 -10.95 9.23 9.76
CA PRO A 60 -11.95 9.05 10.82
C PRO A 60 -13.34 9.44 10.32
N ALA A 61 -14.37 8.74 10.80
CA ALA A 61 -15.76 8.99 10.40
C ALA A 61 -16.25 10.40 10.80
N ARG A 62 -15.61 11.04 11.78
CA ARG A 62 -15.88 12.42 12.21
C ARG A 62 -14.69 13.30 11.83
N ALA A 63 -14.90 14.12 10.81
CA ALA A 63 -13.86 14.80 10.05
C ALA A 63 -13.43 16.16 10.62
N VAL A 64 -14.04 16.65 11.69
CA VAL A 64 -13.98 18.08 12.06
C VAL A 64 -12.56 18.55 12.37
N ASP A 65 -11.69 17.69 12.91
CA ASP A 65 -10.36 18.11 13.38
C ASP A 65 -9.22 17.93 12.36
N ARG A 66 -9.46 17.38 11.16
CA ARG A 66 -8.38 17.05 10.21
C ARG A 66 -8.60 17.45 8.74
N LEU A 67 -9.58 18.32 8.45
CA LEU A 67 -9.86 18.80 7.08
C LEU A 67 -8.68 19.56 6.41
N ASN A 68 -7.72 20.03 7.22
CA ASN A 68 -6.53 20.75 6.76
C ASN A 68 -5.30 19.86 6.59
N ASP A 69 -5.36 18.59 6.98
CA ASP A 69 -4.27 17.64 6.73
C ASP A 69 -4.32 17.17 5.28
N TRP A 70 -3.26 17.45 4.52
CA TRP A 70 -3.16 17.10 3.12
C TRP A 70 -3.17 15.57 2.93
N HIS A 71 -2.51 14.81 3.80
CA HIS A 71 -2.52 13.34 3.75
C HIS A 71 -3.93 12.77 3.85
N TYR A 72 -4.78 13.39 4.67
CA TYR A 72 -6.19 13.02 4.82
C TYR A 72 -6.99 13.26 3.54
N ARG A 73 -6.85 14.44 2.91
CA ARG A 73 -7.59 14.78 1.68
C ARG A 73 -7.21 13.85 0.52
N TYR A 74 -5.92 13.60 0.32
CA TYR A 74 -5.45 12.70 -0.74
C TYR A 74 -5.85 11.25 -0.48
N SER A 75 -5.74 10.77 0.77
CA SER A 75 -6.13 9.39 1.10
C SER A 75 -7.63 9.17 0.90
N LYS A 76 -8.46 10.18 1.23
CA LYS A 76 -9.91 10.15 0.98
C LYS A 76 -10.24 10.14 -0.52
N ARG A 77 -9.56 10.96 -1.33
CA ARG A 77 -9.76 11.00 -2.80
C ARG A 77 -9.44 9.66 -3.44
N ALA A 78 -8.27 9.09 -3.16
CA ALA A 78 -7.88 7.77 -3.69
C ALA A 78 -8.83 6.64 -3.23
N LYS A 79 -9.24 6.66 -1.95
CA LYS A 79 -10.22 5.70 -1.41
C LYS A 79 -11.53 5.76 -2.19
N ASN A 80 -12.06 6.96 -2.41
CA ASN A 80 -13.34 7.13 -3.11
C ASN A 80 -13.24 6.64 -4.56
N LEU A 81 -12.13 6.96 -5.25
CA LEU A 81 -11.89 6.52 -6.62
C LEU A 81 -11.82 4.99 -6.72
N LEU A 82 -11.00 4.33 -5.89
CA LEU A 82 -10.89 2.86 -5.91
C LEU A 82 -12.20 2.19 -5.50
N ALA A 83 -12.96 2.78 -4.58
CA ALA A 83 -14.27 2.28 -4.16
C ALA A 83 -15.32 2.38 -5.27
N SER A 84 -15.33 3.47 -6.06
CA SER A 84 -16.28 3.62 -7.18
C SER A 84 -16.02 2.66 -8.35
N MET A 85 -14.84 2.05 -8.39
CA MET A 85 -14.49 1.06 -9.42
C MET A 85 -14.93 -0.38 -9.08
N HIS A 86 -15.46 -0.62 -7.88
CA HIS A 86 -15.97 -1.94 -7.44
C HIS A 86 -15.02 -3.11 -7.77
N LEU A 87 -13.77 -2.97 -7.33
CA LEU A 87 -12.68 -3.89 -7.67
C LEU A 87 -12.88 -5.28 -7.04
N GLU A 88 -12.69 -6.32 -7.84
CA GLU A 88 -12.65 -7.70 -7.40
C GLU A 88 -11.35 -8.39 -7.85
N PRO A 89 -10.51 -8.88 -6.92
CA PRO A 89 -10.67 -8.84 -5.46
C PRO A 89 -10.52 -7.42 -4.88
N GLN A 90 -11.09 -7.19 -3.68
CA GLN A 90 -10.97 -5.91 -3.00
C GLN A 90 -9.51 -5.57 -2.66
N PRO A 91 -9.12 -4.29 -2.68
CA PRO A 91 -7.79 -3.86 -2.24
C PRO A 91 -7.52 -4.22 -0.78
N PHE A 92 -6.30 -4.67 -0.50
CA PHE A 92 -5.82 -4.83 0.87
C PHE A 92 -5.38 -3.47 1.42
N ILE A 93 -5.91 -3.07 2.57
CA ILE A 93 -5.64 -1.76 3.16
C ILE A 93 -4.71 -1.90 4.36
N VAL A 94 -3.62 -1.12 4.34
CA VAL A 94 -2.73 -0.93 5.50
C VAL A 94 -2.93 0.50 6.04
N GLU A 95 -3.51 0.60 7.22
CA GLU A 95 -3.71 1.88 7.94
C GLU A 95 -2.42 2.21 8.72
N VAL A 96 -1.51 2.95 8.09
CA VAL A 96 -0.14 3.16 8.58
C VAL A 96 -0.11 3.98 9.87
N ASP A 97 -1.02 4.95 10.03
CA ASP A 97 -1.11 5.83 11.20
C ASP A 97 -1.53 5.12 12.50
N LEU A 98 -2.04 3.88 12.40
CA LEU A 98 -2.45 3.09 13.57
C LEU A 98 -1.36 2.14 14.06
N ARG A 99 -0.22 2.08 13.36
CA ARG A 99 0.83 1.13 13.66
C ARG A 99 1.91 1.80 14.51
N HIS A 100 2.46 1.04 15.46
CA HIS A 100 3.59 1.50 16.27
C HIS A 100 4.88 1.71 15.45
N ASP A 101 5.01 1.02 14.32
CA ASP A 101 6.16 1.06 13.41
C ASP A 101 5.94 2.01 12.21
N ALA A 102 4.99 2.94 12.30
CA ALA A 102 4.59 3.81 11.19
C ALA A 102 5.76 4.53 10.50
N ASP A 103 6.74 5.00 11.26
CA ASP A 103 7.90 5.72 10.71
C ASP A 103 8.86 4.80 9.97
N ILE A 104 9.03 3.55 10.43
CA ILE A 104 9.79 2.51 9.70
C ILE A 104 9.07 2.18 8.40
N VAL A 105 7.74 2.02 8.42
CA VAL A 105 6.94 1.77 7.22
C VAL A 105 7.11 2.91 6.21
N LYS A 106 7.00 4.17 6.65
CA LYS A 106 7.23 5.34 5.77
C LYS A 106 8.62 5.34 5.14
N ALA A 107 9.66 5.06 5.93
CA ALA A 107 11.04 5.04 5.46
C ALA A 107 11.26 3.92 4.41
N LEU A 108 10.71 2.72 4.66
CA LEU A 108 10.74 1.62 3.70
C LEU A 108 10.01 1.95 2.41
N LEU A 109 8.79 2.49 2.49
CA LEU A 109 8.03 2.89 1.30
C LEU A 109 8.78 3.96 0.51
N MET A 110 9.35 4.98 1.16
CA MET A 110 10.20 5.96 0.48
C MET A 110 11.38 5.29 -0.24
N ARG A 111 12.12 4.40 0.41
CA ARG A 111 13.27 3.72 -0.22
C ARG A 111 12.86 2.83 -1.39
N LEU A 112 11.79 2.06 -1.22
CA LEU A 112 11.37 1.01 -2.15
C LEU A 112 10.55 1.53 -3.32
N THR A 113 9.72 2.55 -3.11
CA THR A 113 8.80 3.09 -4.12
C THR A 113 9.13 4.52 -4.56
N GLY A 114 10.03 5.22 -3.85
CA GLY A 114 10.26 6.65 -4.06
C GLY A 114 9.13 7.54 -3.52
N HIS A 115 8.17 6.97 -2.79
CA HIS A 115 6.97 7.67 -2.31
C HIS A 115 6.73 7.36 -0.82
N GLY A 116 7.13 8.29 0.05
CA GLY A 116 6.91 8.20 1.51
C GLY A 116 5.61 8.85 2.00
N THR A 117 4.78 9.32 1.07
CA THR A 117 3.54 10.05 1.34
C THR A 117 2.32 9.15 1.16
N PHE A 118 1.20 9.51 1.80
CA PHE A 118 -0.02 8.71 1.78
C PHE A 118 -1.14 9.41 1.01
N PRO A 119 -1.92 8.67 0.20
CA PRO A 119 -1.86 7.22 0.03
C PRO A 119 -0.65 6.79 -0.82
N ASN A 120 -0.19 5.56 -0.65
CA ASN A 120 0.78 4.91 -1.53
C ASN A 120 0.15 3.59 -2.02
N VAL A 121 -0.13 3.51 -3.32
CA VAL A 121 -0.85 2.40 -3.94
C VAL A 121 0.09 1.53 -4.74
N VAL A 122 0.00 0.23 -4.50
CA VAL A 122 0.86 -0.78 -5.11
C VAL A 122 -0.01 -1.79 -5.85
N VAL A 123 0.30 -2.02 -7.12
CA VAL A 123 -0.36 -3.01 -7.97
C VAL A 123 0.67 -4.03 -8.46
N GLN A 124 0.43 -5.31 -8.19
CA GLN A 124 1.35 -6.42 -8.48
C GLN A 124 2.81 -6.16 -8.04
N GLY A 125 3.00 -5.54 -6.89
CA GLY A 125 4.33 -5.22 -6.35
C GLY A 125 5.05 -4.07 -7.07
N LYS A 126 4.33 -3.26 -7.84
CA LYS A 126 4.83 -2.00 -8.42
C LYS A 126 4.03 -0.83 -7.89
N THR A 127 4.70 0.25 -7.54
CA THR A 127 4.04 1.47 -7.08
C THR A 127 3.30 2.14 -8.24
N LEU A 128 2.05 2.51 -8.01
CA LEU A 128 1.31 3.48 -8.84
C LEU A 128 1.42 4.90 -8.29
N GLY A 129 2.00 5.08 -7.11
CA GLY A 129 2.17 6.38 -6.47
C GLY A 129 1.00 6.77 -5.58
N GLY A 130 0.70 8.06 -5.56
CA GLY A 130 -0.28 8.67 -4.68
C GLY A 130 -1.63 8.92 -5.31
N SER A 131 -2.41 9.81 -4.67
CA SER A 131 -3.76 10.13 -5.13
C SER A 131 -3.80 10.85 -6.47
N ASP A 132 -2.80 11.69 -6.77
CA ASP A 132 -2.76 12.45 -8.03
C ASP A 132 -2.34 11.53 -9.19
N ASP A 133 -1.40 10.62 -8.96
CA ASP A 133 -1.02 9.59 -9.94
C ASP A 133 -2.22 8.70 -10.31
N LEU A 134 -2.97 8.24 -9.30
CA LEU A 134 -4.21 7.48 -9.52
C LEU A 134 -5.25 8.23 -10.31
N ALA A 135 -5.46 9.51 -10.01
CA ALA A 135 -6.42 10.33 -10.73
C ALA A 135 -6.00 10.50 -12.20
N HIS A 136 -4.73 10.79 -12.45
CA HIS A 136 -4.19 10.92 -13.80
C HIS A 136 -4.31 9.62 -14.60
N LEU A 137 -3.93 8.48 -13.99
CA LEU A 137 -4.08 7.15 -14.61
C LEU A 137 -5.55 6.78 -14.84
N HIS A 138 -6.47 7.27 -14.01
CA HIS A 138 -7.89 7.03 -14.23
C HIS A 138 -8.44 7.87 -15.38
N GLU A 139 -8.10 9.17 -15.40
CA GLU A 139 -8.54 10.13 -16.42
C GLU A 139 -8.03 9.75 -17.82
N ASN A 140 -6.85 9.17 -17.92
CA ASN A 140 -6.29 8.71 -19.20
C ASN A 140 -6.67 7.25 -19.57
N GLY A 141 -7.44 6.56 -18.72
CA GLY A 141 -7.88 5.17 -18.93
C GLY A 141 -6.83 4.08 -18.67
N GLU A 142 -5.59 4.43 -18.32
CA GLU A 142 -4.51 3.47 -18.09
C GLU A 142 -4.72 2.68 -16.79
N LEU A 143 -5.37 3.25 -15.78
CA LEU A 143 -5.64 2.57 -14.51
C LEU A 143 -6.49 1.32 -14.72
N VAL A 144 -7.50 1.40 -15.59
CA VAL A 144 -8.38 0.27 -15.93
C VAL A 144 -7.55 -0.86 -16.56
N LYS A 145 -6.65 -0.51 -17.48
CA LYS A 145 -5.76 -1.47 -18.12
C LYS A 145 -4.79 -2.11 -17.13
N ILE A 146 -4.13 -1.31 -16.29
CA ILE A 146 -3.20 -1.79 -15.27
C ILE A 146 -3.88 -2.76 -14.31
N LEU A 147 -5.11 -2.45 -13.87
CA LEU A 147 -5.90 -3.31 -12.99
C LEU A 147 -6.34 -4.59 -13.71
N GLY A 148 -6.77 -4.51 -14.96
CA GLY A 148 -7.13 -5.67 -15.78
C GLY A 148 -5.94 -6.62 -16.01
N ASP A 149 -4.79 -6.07 -16.39
CA ASP A 149 -3.52 -6.82 -16.51
C ASP A 149 -3.09 -7.43 -15.16
N ALA A 150 -3.50 -6.79 -14.05
CA ALA A 150 -3.27 -7.30 -12.71
C ALA A 150 -4.22 -8.45 -12.30
N GLY A 151 -5.20 -8.80 -13.13
CA GLY A 151 -6.25 -9.78 -12.84
C GLY A 151 -7.34 -9.25 -11.91
N VAL A 152 -7.54 -7.93 -11.90
CA VAL A 152 -8.61 -7.26 -11.14
C VAL A 152 -9.79 -7.00 -12.07
N ASN A 153 -10.95 -7.52 -11.70
CA ASN A 153 -12.20 -7.21 -12.37
C ASN A 153 -12.74 -5.87 -11.85
N ILE A 154 -13.26 -5.06 -12.76
CA ILE A 154 -13.86 -3.75 -12.47
C ILE A 154 -15.34 -3.87 -12.77
N ASN A 155 -16.16 -3.92 -11.72
CA ASN A 155 -17.60 -4.07 -11.84
C ASN A 155 -18.26 -2.69 -11.89
N VAL A 156 -18.13 -2.01 -13.02
CA VAL A 156 -18.85 -0.76 -13.26
C VAL A 156 -20.31 -1.12 -13.59
N GLY A 157 -21.21 -0.90 -12.64
CA GLY A 157 -22.66 -1.04 -12.84
C GLY A 157 -23.23 0.08 -13.69
#